data_AF-A0A6I7F839-F1
#
_entry.id   AF-A0A6I7F839-F1
#
_cell.length_a   1.000
_cell.length_b   1.000
_cell.length_c   1.000
_cell.angle_alpha   90.00
_cell.angle_beta   90.00
_cell.angle_gamma   90.00
#
_symmetry.space_group_name_H-M   'P 1'
#
loop_
_entity.id
_entity.type
_entity.pdbx_description
1 polymer ?
#
loop_
_entity_poly.entity_id
_entity_poly.type
_entity_poly.pdbx_seq_one_letter_code
_entity_poly.pdbx_strand_id
1 'polypeptide(L)' 'MKQKSEESASLTPKLLELIQEQKRMNQEIINRLEAINSAPPLSSEIRYLKVLLSSSSTHIINSLIELTKQVDRHDQE' A
#
# COMPACT_ATOMS: atom_id res chain seq x y z
N MET A 1 21.01 -31.90 6.52
CA MET A 1 20.53 -30.50 6.68
C MET A 1 19.47 -30.24 5.62
N LYS A 2 18.20 -30.46 5.95
CA LYS A 2 17.03 -30.26 5.07
C LYS A 2 16.06 -29.30 5.77
N GLN A 3 16.36 -28.01 5.76
CA GLN A 3 15.48 -26.95 6.29
C GLN A 3 15.79 -25.67 5.50
N LYS A 4 15.30 -25.56 4.27
CA LYS A 4 15.32 -24.28 3.54
C LYS A 4 14.27 -24.17 2.43
N SER A 5 13.25 -25.03 2.43
CA SER A 5 12.29 -25.14 1.31
C SER A 5 10.85 -24.81 1.69
N GLU A 6 10.58 -24.39 2.93
CA GLU A 6 9.21 -24.10 3.40
C GLU A 6 8.91 -22.60 3.58
N GLU A 7 9.92 -21.72 3.60
CA GLU A 7 9.69 -20.26 3.72
C GLU A 7 9.27 -19.58 2.41
N SER A 8 9.37 -20.27 1.27
CA SER A 8 8.86 -19.81 -0.03
C SER A 8 7.39 -20.19 -0.25
N ALA A 9 6.63 -20.41 0.83
CA ALA A 9 5.18 -20.56 0.75
C ALA A 9 4.58 -19.20 0.33
N SER A 10 4.38 -19.04 -0.99
CA SER A 10 3.64 -17.97 -1.67
C SER A 10 3.57 -16.66 -0.87
N LEU A 11 4.58 -15.79 -1.03
CA LEU A 11 4.57 -14.45 -0.43
C LEU A 11 3.46 -13.56 -1.01
N THR A 12 2.88 -13.94 -2.14
CA THR A 12 1.83 -13.24 -2.90
C THR A 12 0.53 -12.99 -2.09
N PRO A 13 -0.11 -13.98 -1.43
CA PRO A 13 -1.26 -13.76 -0.57
C PRO A 13 -0.96 -12.84 0.61
N LYS A 14 0.21 -12.96 1.25
CA LYS A 14 0.58 -12.07 2.35
C LYS A 14 0.81 -10.64 1.87
N LEU A 15 1.45 -10.51 0.71
CA LEU A 15 1.64 -9.23 0.05
C LEU A 15 0.28 -8.59 -0.24
N LEU A 16 -0.65 -9.31 -0.88
CA LEU A 16 -2.00 -8.84 -1.20
C LEU A 16 -2.76 -8.35 0.05
N GLU A 17 -2.69 -9.09 1.15
CA GLU A 17 -3.28 -8.71 2.44
C GLU A 17 -2.73 -7.36 2.92
N LEU A 18 -1.41 -7.16 2.85
CA LEU A 18 -0.76 -5.90 3.21
C LEU A 18 -1.19 -4.73 2.29
N ILE A 19 -1.39 -4.98 0.98
CA ILE A 19 -1.93 -3.96 0.05
C ILE A 19 -3.32 -3.52 0.50
N GLN A 20 -4.18 -4.49 0.78
CA GLN A 20 -5.56 -4.23 1.15
C GLN A 20 -5.64 -3.46 2.46
N GLU A 21 -4.84 -3.83 3.45
CA GLU A 21 -4.81 -3.15 4.74
C GLU A 21 -4.26 -1.72 4.61
N GLN A 22 -3.23 -1.51 3.79
CA GLN A 22 -2.72 -0.17 3.52
C GLN A 22 -3.75 0.72 2.80
N LYS A 23 -4.51 0.17 1.83
CA LYS A 23 -5.61 0.89 1.18
C LYS A 23 -6.70 1.28 2.17
N ARG A 24 -7.07 0.36 3.07
CA ARG A 24 -8.06 0.60 4.12
C ARG A 24 -7.61 1.73 5.04
N MET A 25 -6.38 1.71 5.53
CA MET A 25 -5.82 2.77 6.37
C MET A 25 -5.81 4.12 5.65
N ASN A 26 -5.38 4.16 4.38
CA ASN A 26 -5.34 5.41 3.61
C ASN A 26 -6.74 6.02 3.47
N GLN A 27 -7.76 5.20 3.20
CA GLN A 27 -9.14 5.67 3.12
C GLN A 27 -9.66 6.18 4.47
N GLU A 28 -9.32 5.51 5.56
CA GLU A 28 -9.70 5.94 6.92
C GLU A 28 -9.10 7.32 7.24
N ILE A 29 -7.83 7.54 6.90
CA ILE A 29 -7.17 8.83 7.12
C ILE A 29 -7.85 9.92 6.27
N ILE A 30 -8.17 9.65 5.00
CA ILE A 30 -8.88 10.61 4.13
C ILE A 30 -10.23 11.00 4.74
N ASN A 31 -11.02 10.02 5.20
CA ASN A 31 -12.33 10.27 5.80
C ASN A 31 -12.21 11.11 7.09
N ARG A 32 -11.21 10.80 7.93
CA ARG A 32 -10.93 11.59 9.14
C ARG A 32 -10.57 13.03 8.79
N LEU A 33 -9.75 13.23 7.76
CA LEU A 33 -9.37 14.57 7.28
C LEU A 33 -10.57 15.34 6.70
N GLU A 34 -11.50 14.66 6.04
CA GLU A 34 -12.75 15.26 5.51
C GLU A 34 -13.72 15.66 6.61
N ALA A 35 -13.79 14.89 7.69
CA ALA A 35 -14.64 15.19 8.83
C ALA A 35 -14.15 16.42 9.63
N ILE A 36 -12.91 16.87 9.43
CA ILE A 36 -12.40 18.10 10.07
C ILE A 36 -13.00 19.32 9.36
N ASN A 37 -14.08 19.83 9.92
CA ASN A 37 -14.64 21.12 9.52
C ASN A 37 -13.70 22.25 10.01
N SER A 38 -12.86 22.74 9.10
CA SER A 38 -11.73 23.60 9.42
C SER A 38 -11.80 24.94 8.69
N ALA A 39 -11.62 26.03 9.44
CA ALA A 39 -11.35 27.34 8.86
C ALA A 39 -9.96 27.35 8.18
N PRO A 40 -9.73 28.21 7.18
CA PRO A 40 -8.37 28.45 6.68
C PRO A 40 -7.46 28.85 7.87
N PRO A 41 -6.22 28.34 8.00
CA PRO A 41 -5.42 27.63 6.98
C PRO A 41 -5.63 26.11 6.92
N LEU A 42 -6.13 25.45 7.99
CA LEU A 42 -6.21 23.99 8.17
C LEU A 42 -6.75 23.18 6.98
N SER A 43 -7.67 23.76 6.20
CA SER A 43 -8.18 23.16 4.95
C SER A 43 -7.08 22.89 3.90
N SER A 44 -5.99 23.67 3.91
CA SER A 44 -4.85 23.56 3.00
C SER A 44 -3.90 22.44 3.43
N GLU A 45 -3.63 22.29 4.72
CA GLU A 45 -2.86 21.17 5.27
C GLU A 45 -3.62 19.85 5.09
N ILE A 46 -4.94 19.86 5.29
CA ILE A 46 -5.81 18.71 4.99
C ILE A 46 -5.70 18.32 3.51
N ARG A 47 -5.79 19.29 2.61
CA ARG A 47 -5.63 19.05 1.17
C ARG A 47 -4.25 18.47 0.83
N TYR A 48 -3.19 19.01 1.44
CA TYR A 48 -1.82 18.53 1.26
C TYR A 48 -1.66 17.07 1.72
N LEU A 49 -2.19 16.72 2.89
CA LEU A 49 -2.16 15.35 3.40
C LEU A 49 -2.89 14.37 2.49
N LYS A 50 -4.04 14.75 1.91
CA LYS A 50 -4.75 13.92 0.92
C LYS A 50 -3.90 13.64 -0.33
N VAL A 51 -3.17 14.65 -0.83
CA VAL A 51 -2.27 14.49 -1.97
C VAL A 51 -1.13 13.53 -1.63
N LEU A 52 -0.49 13.68 -0.47
CA LEU A 52 0.57 12.78 -0.01
C LEU A 52 0.08 11.33 0.10
N LEU A 53 -1.10 11.10 0.66
CA LEU A 53 -1.70 9.76 0.76
C LEU A 53 -2.01 9.14 -0.61
N SER A 54 -2.49 9.96 -1.55
CA SER A 54 -2.75 9.53 -2.92
C SER A 54 -1.46 9.15 -3.65
N SER A 55 -0.40 9.96 -3.47
CA SER A 55 0.93 9.67 -4.01
C SER A 55 1.51 8.39 -3.42
N SER A 56 1.47 8.24 -2.10
CA SER A 56 1.94 7.05 -1.38
C SER A 56 1.22 5.77 -1.87
N SER A 57 -0.11 5.83 -2.01
CA SER A 57 -0.91 4.73 -2.55
C SER A 57 -0.47 4.32 -3.94
N THR A 58 -0.15 5.30 -4.80
CA THR A 58 0.32 5.06 -6.17
C THR A 58 1.68 4.36 -6.17
N HIS A 59 2.63 4.83 -5.37
CA HIS A 59 3.95 4.20 -5.26
C HIS A 59 3.87 2.76 -4.75
N ILE A 60 3.05 2.51 -3.73
CA ILE A 60 2.82 1.16 -3.21
C ILE A 60 2.30 0.24 -4.32
N ILE A 61 1.25 0.65 -5.04
CA ILE A 61 0.69 -0.14 -6.16
C ILE A 61 1.75 -0.45 -7.22
N ASN A 62 2.59 0.52 -7.57
CA ASN A 62 3.66 0.31 -8.55
C ASN A 62 4.70 -0.71 -8.06
N SER A 63 5.16 -0.60 -6.81
CA SER A 63 6.07 -1.57 -6.22
C SER A 63 5.48 -2.99 -6.19
N LEU A 64 4.17 -3.10 -5.99
CA LEU A 64 3.47 -4.39 -5.97
C LEU A 64 3.36 -5.01 -7.37
N ILE A 65 3.09 -4.19 -8.39
CA ILE A 65 3.12 -4.62 -9.79
C ILE A 65 4.54 -5.08 -10.16
N GLU A 66 5.57 -4.37 -9.73
CA GLU A 66 6.97 -4.75 -9.96
C GLU A 66 7.33 -6.07 -9.28
N LEU A 67 6.92 -6.27 -8.03
CA LEU A 67 7.11 -7.53 -7.31
C LEU A 67 6.40 -8.68 -8.01
N THR A 68 5.18 -8.47 -8.50
CA THR A 68 4.42 -9.52 -9.21
C THR A 68 5.13 -9.94 -10.51
N LYS A 69 5.69 -8.97 -11.26
CA LYS A 69 6.52 -9.24 -12.45
C LYS A 69 7.84 -9.95 -12.13
N GLN A 70 8.33 -9.88 -10.89
CA GLN A 70 9.53 -10.59 -10.47
C GLN A 70 9.20 -12.04 -10.05
N VAL A 71 8.06 -12.24 -9.38
CA VAL A 71 7.56 -13.59 -9.04
C VAL A 71 7.31 -14.43 -10.30
N ASP A 72 6.64 -13.86 -11.32
CA ASP A 72 6.40 -14.54 -12.61
C ASP A 72 7.69 -14.99 -13.33
N ARG A 73 8.81 -14.28 -13.10
CA ARG A 73 10.10 -14.63 -13.69
C ARG A 73 10.85 -15.71 -12.89
N HIS A 74 10.62 -15.77 -11.59
CA HIS A 74 11.30 -16.73 -10.71
C HIS A 74 10.64 -18.13 -10.74
N ASP A 75 9.40 -18.24 -11.21
CA ASP A 75 8.69 -19.52 -11.41
C ASP A 75 8.96 -20.18 -12.80
N GLN A 76 9.74 -19.54 -13.68
CA GLN A 76 10.11 -20.05 -15.01
C GLN A 76 11.57 -20.51 -15.15
N GLU A 77 12.36 -20.48 -14.06
CA GLU A 77 13.73 -21.03 -13.97
C GLU A 77 13.76 -22.27 -13.07
#